data_AF-A0A0M7D119-F1
#
_entry.id   AF-A0A0M7D119-F1
#
_cell.length_a   1.000
_cell.length_b   1.000
_cell.length_c   1.000
_cell.angle_alpha   90.00
_cell.angle_beta   90.00
_cell.angle_gamma   90.00
#
_symmetry.space_group_name_H-M   'P 1'
#
loop_
_entity.id
_entity.type
_entity.pdbx_description
1 polymer ?
#
loop_
_entity_poly.entity_id
_entity_poly.type
_entity_poly.pdbx_seq_one_letter_code
_entity_poly.pdbx_strand_id
1 'polypeptide(L)'
;MMNKVAQFYRELVATLTERLRNGERDIDALVEQARARVTQTGELTRTEVEEVTRAVRRDLEEFARSYQESQDEVTDSVFMRVIKESLWQELADITDKTQLEWREVFQDLNHHGVYHSGEVVGLGNLVCEKCHHHIAVYTPEVLSLCPKCGHDQFQRRPFEP
;
A
#
# COMPACT_ATOMS: atom_id res chain seq x y z
N MET A 1 -6.10 -20.90 3.77
CA MET A 1 -4.79 -20.76 4.45
C MET A 1 -4.32 -19.34 4.15
N MET A 2 -4.23 -18.45 5.14
CA MET A 2 -3.76 -17.07 4.85
C MET A 2 -2.28 -17.12 4.47
N ASN A 3 -1.92 -16.37 3.43
CA ASN A 3 -0.52 -16.20 3.05
C ASN A 3 0.20 -15.41 4.16
N LYS A 4 1.31 -15.95 4.69
CA LYS A 4 2.13 -15.33 5.74
C LYS A 4 2.60 -13.93 5.35
N VAL A 5 2.96 -13.74 4.08
CA VAL A 5 3.40 -12.47 3.50
C VAL A 5 2.28 -11.41 3.61
N ALA A 6 1.04 -11.79 3.31
CA ALA A 6 -0.13 -10.91 3.47
C ALA A 6 -0.50 -10.65 4.94
N GLN A 7 -0.23 -11.60 5.83
CA GLN A 7 -0.40 -11.38 7.28
C GLN A 7 0.62 -10.36 7.79
N PHE A 8 1.90 -10.54 7.47
CA PHE A 8 2.95 -9.60 7.86
C PHE A 8 2.71 -8.21 7.30
N TYR A 9 2.27 -8.10 6.05
CA TYR A 9 1.84 -6.82 5.48
C TYR A 9 0.80 -6.13 6.39
N ARG A 10 -0.26 -6.84 6.81
CA ARG A 10 -1.32 -6.25 7.65
C ARG A 10 -0.78 -5.80 9.00
N GLU A 11 0.08 -6.60 9.62
CA GLU A 11 0.72 -6.26 10.89
C GLU A 11 1.63 -5.03 10.78
N LEU A 12 2.35 -4.89 9.67
CA LEU A 12 3.19 -3.72 9.39
C LEU A 12 2.36 -2.45 9.24
N VAL A 13 1.31 -2.48 8.41
CA VAL A 13 0.41 -1.33 8.24
C VAL A 13 -0.22 -0.95 9.58
N ALA A 14 -0.73 -1.91 10.36
CA ALA A 14 -1.31 -1.63 11.67
C ALA A 14 -0.29 -1.01 12.65
N THR A 15 0.95 -1.51 12.66
CA THR A 15 2.03 -0.95 13.50
C THR A 15 2.38 0.48 13.09
N LEU A 16 2.43 0.74 11.79
CA LEU A 16 2.70 2.08 11.24
C LEU A 16 1.58 3.05 11.63
N THR A 17 0.32 2.65 11.44
CA THR A 17 -0.87 3.41 11.85
C THR A 17 -0.82 3.82 13.32
N GLU A 18 -0.51 2.87 14.21
CA GLU A 18 -0.45 3.15 15.65
C GLU A 18 0.66 4.15 16.00
N ARG A 19 1.83 4.01 15.39
CA ARG A 19 2.93 4.96 15.62
C ARG A 19 2.63 6.35 15.09
N LEU A 20 1.96 6.43 13.95
CA LEU A 20 1.48 7.69 13.39
C LEU A 20 0.42 8.34 14.29
N ARG A 21 -0.48 7.57 14.91
CA ARG A 21 -1.38 8.08 15.97
C ARG A 21 -0.62 8.68 17.14
N ASN A 22 0.48 8.04 17.52
CA ASN A 22 1.34 8.47 18.62
C ASN A 22 2.29 9.63 18.28
N GLY A 23 2.22 10.18 17.05
CA GLY A 23 2.97 11.36 16.65
C GLY A 23 4.31 11.10 15.99
N GLU A 24 4.71 9.83 15.78
CA GLU A 24 5.91 9.51 15.00
C GLU A 24 5.66 9.84 13.52
N ARG A 25 6.66 10.43 12.84
CA ARG A 25 6.56 10.87 11.43
C ARG A 25 7.68 10.36 10.53
N ASP A 26 8.70 9.72 11.11
CA ASP A 26 9.82 9.15 10.36
C ASP A 26 9.44 7.77 9.80
N ILE A 27 8.69 7.76 8.69
CA ILE A 27 8.19 6.53 8.05
C ILE A 27 9.34 5.58 7.68
N ASP A 28 10.50 6.11 7.29
CA ASP A 28 11.68 5.30 6.99
C ASP A 28 12.17 4.53 8.21
N ALA A 29 12.33 5.21 9.35
CA ALA A 29 12.70 4.56 10.60
C ALA A 29 11.64 3.55 11.06
N LEU A 30 10.35 3.86 10.86
CA LEU A 30 9.27 2.94 11.23
C LEU A 30 9.31 1.66 10.39
N VAL A 31 9.44 1.80 9.06
CA VAL A 31 9.51 0.70 8.11
C VAL A 31 10.77 -0.15 8.38
N GLU A 32 11.91 0.47 8.65
CA GLU A 32 13.16 -0.24 8.97
C GLU A 32 13.11 -0.99 10.31
N GLN A 33 12.52 -0.40 11.35
CA GLN A 33 12.31 -1.09 12.63
C GLN A 33 11.39 -2.29 12.46
N ALA A 34 10.34 -2.14 11.66
CA ALA A 34 9.40 -3.19 11.40
C ALA A 34 10.04 -4.31 10.56
N ARG A 35 10.87 -3.97 9.57
CA ARG A 35 11.73 -4.92 8.83
C ARG A 35 12.65 -5.71 9.76
N ALA A 36 13.31 -5.05 10.71
CA ALA A 36 14.18 -5.71 11.68
C ALA A 36 13.40 -6.70 12.57
N ARG A 37 12.19 -6.33 13.00
CA ARG A 37 11.32 -7.21 13.79
C ARG A 37 10.91 -8.47 13.02
N VAL A 38 10.46 -8.31 11.78
CA VAL A 38 10.04 -9.44 10.93
C VAL A 38 11.22 -10.36 10.59
N THR A 39 12.41 -9.80 10.39
CA THR A 39 13.63 -10.61 10.17
C THR A 39 13.98 -11.46 11.39
N GLN A 40 13.73 -10.96 12.61
CA GLN A 40 14.03 -11.67 13.85
C GLN A 40 13.07 -12.83 14.16
N THR A 41 11.84 -12.82 13.64
CA THR A 41 10.89 -13.93 13.86
C THR A 41 11.29 -15.18 13.08
N GLY A 42 12.05 -15.04 11.98
CA GLY A 42 12.43 -16.14 11.10
C GLY A 42 11.27 -16.77 10.33
N GLU A 43 10.08 -16.15 10.37
CA GLU A 43 8.87 -16.68 9.72
C GLU A 43 8.81 -16.40 8.22
N LEU A 44 9.51 -15.36 7.77
CA LEU A 44 9.69 -14.98 6.38
C LEU A 44 11.16 -15.11 5.99
N THR A 45 11.40 -15.51 4.74
CA THR A 45 12.72 -15.43 4.13
C THR A 45 13.13 -13.97 3.94
N ARG A 46 14.45 -13.72 3.80
CA ARG A 46 14.97 -12.38 3.54
C ARG A 46 14.30 -11.72 2.32
N THR A 47 14.07 -12.49 1.25
CA THR A 47 13.41 -11.99 0.04
C THR A 47 11.96 -11.60 0.31
N GLU A 48 11.19 -12.43 1.02
CA GLU A 48 9.80 -12.11 1.39
C GLU A 48 9.72 -10.88 2.31
N VAL A 49 10.69 -10.71 3.22
CA VAL A 49 10.78 -9.51 4.06
C VAL A 49 11.02 -8.27 3.19
N GLU A 50 11.96 -8.33 2.25
CA GLU A 50 12.25 -7.23 1.32
C GLU A 50 11.04 -6.91 0.43
N GLU A 51 10.32 -7.92 -0.05
CA GLU A 51 9.10 -7.76 -0.86
C GLU A 51 7.97 -7.10 -0.08
N VAL A 52 7.67 -7.60 1.12
CA VAL A 52 6.62 -7.03 1.99
C VAL A 52 6.93 -5.59 2.36
N THR A 53 8.18 -5.32 2.75
CA THR A 53 8.62 -3.97 3.15
C THR A 53 8.48 -3.01 1.97
N ARG A 54 8.87 -3.44 0.77
CA ARG A 54 8.75 -2.65 -0.47
C ARG A 54 7.29 -2.45 -0.89
N ALA A 55 6.42 -3.43 -0.68
CA ALA A 55 4.99 -3.32 -0.97
C ALA A 55 4.32 -2.29 -0.05
N VAL A 56 4.53 -2.40 1.27
CA VAL A 56 3.96 -1.44 2.25
C VAL A 56 4.40 -0.01 1.95
N ARG A 57 5.68 0.18 1.63
CA ARG A 57 6.24 1.48 1.25
C ARG A 57 5.55 2.06 0.00
N ARG A 58 5.45 1.27 -1.08
CA ARG A 58 4.75 1.66 -2.32
C ARG A 58 3.28 1.99 -2.11
N ASP A 59 2.59 1.24 -1.26
CA ASP A 59 1.17 1.47 -1.01
C ASP A 59 0.91 2.70 -0.13
N LEU A 60 1.81 3.04 0.79
CA LEU A 60 1.77 4.30 1.55
C LEU A 60 1.93 5.52 0.62
N GLU A 61 2.82 5.43 -0.36
CA GLU A 61 3.03 6.49 -1.36
C GLU A 61 1.78 6.75 -2.19
N GLU A 62 1.19 5.68 -2.70
CA GLU A 62 -0.05 5.74 -3.48
C GLU A 62 -1.17 6.33 -2.63
N PHE A 63 -1.29 5.87 -1.38
CA PHE A 63 -2.27 6.37 -0.44
C PHE A 63 -2.11 7.88 -0.25
N ALA A 64 -0.89 8.36 0.01
CA ALA A 64 -0.62 9.77 0.23
C ALA A 64 -0.97 10.63 -1.00
N ARG A 65 -0.58 10.18 -2.19
CA ARG A 65 -0.90 10.86 -3.45
C ARG A 65 -2.41 10.92 -3.69
N SER A 66 -3.06 9.76 -3.67
CA SER A 66 -4.50 9.63 -3.94
C SER A 66 -5.34 10.38 -2.90
N TYR A 67 -4.92 10.39 -1.63
CA TYR A 67 -5.59 11.12 -0.57
C TYR A 67 -5.50 12.63 -0.79
N GLN A 68 -4.32 13.15 -1.16
CA GLN A 68 -4.15 14.58 -1.48
C GLN A 68 -5.01 15.00 -2.67
N GLU A 69 -4.98 14.24 -3.77
CA GLU A 69 -5.81 14.50 -4.96
C GLU A 69 -7.31 14.49 -4.60
N SER A 70 -7.72 13.59 -3.69
CA SER A 70 -9.12 13.48 -3.27
C SER A 70 -9.61 14.59 -2.34
N GLN A 71 -8.73 15.29 -1.62
CA GLN A 71 -9.14 16.45 -0.80
C GLN A 71 -9.42 17.69 -1.66
N ASP A 72 -8.71 17.82 -2.79
CA ASP A 72 -8.92 18.92 -3.73
C ASP A 72 -10.26 18.76 -4.51
N GLU A 73 -10.79 17.52 -4.57
CA GLU A 73 -12.11 17.23 -5.14
C GLU A 73 -13.22 17.40 -4.07
N VAL A 74 -14.12 18.37 -4.28
CA VAL A 74 -15.23 18.77 -3.39
C VAL A 74 -16.28 17.65 -3.17
N THR A 75 -16.15 16.51 -3.83
CA THR A 75 -17.14 15.42 -3.87
C THR A 75 -16.58 14.12 -3.34
N ASP A 76 -17.45 13.34 -2.70
CA ASP A 76 -17.28 11.98 -2.15
C ASP A 76 -16.53 11.04 -3.11
N SER A 77 -15.20 11.17 -3.14
CA SER A 77 -14.34 10.54 -4.13
C SER A 77 -14.42 9.02 -4.02
N VAL A 78 -14.32 8.33 -5.16
CA VAL A 78 -14.29 6.87 -5.20
C VAL A 78 -13.16 6.34 -4.31
N PHE A 79 -12.03 7.04 -4.27
CA PHE A 79 -10.93 6.76 -3.36
C PHE A 79 -11.38 6.79 -1.88
N MET A 80 -12.01 7.87 -1.43
CA MET A 80 -12.46 8.00 -0.03
C MET A 80 -13.51 6.96 0.35
N ARG A 81 -14.39 6.57 -0.59
CA ARG A 81 -15.35 5.48 -0.38
C ARG A 81 -14.67 4.12 -0.22
N VAL A 82 -13.69 3.82 -1.07
CA VAL A 82 -12.95 2.55 -1.03
C VAL A 82 -12.07 2.48 0.22
N ILE A 83 -11.45 3.59 0.61
CA ILE A 83 -10.59 3.66 1.80
C ILE A 83 -11.37 3.43 3.09
N LYS A 84 -12.59 3.98 3.22
CA LYS A 84 -13.47 3.80 4.38
C LYS A 84 -13.79 2.35 4.72
N GLU A 85 -13.69 1.44 3.75
CA GLU A 85 -13.96 0.01 3.93
C GLU A 85 -12.66 -0.82 3.94
N SER A 86 -11.49 -0.17 3.95
CA SER A 86 -10.18 -0.80 3.81
C SER A 86 -9.36 -0.79 5.11
N LEU A 87 -8.28 -1.58 5.12
CA LEU A 87 -7.25 -1.55 6.16
C LEU A 87 -6.66 -0.14 6.39
N TRP A 88 -6.79 0.75 5.40
CA TRP A 88 -6.23 2.10 5.41
C TRP A 88 -7.15 3.16 6.00
N GLN A 89 -8.39 2.82 6.39
CA GLN A 89 -9.32 3.77 7.01
C GLN A 89 -8.68 4.43 8.24
N GLU A 90 -8.04 3.64 9.09
CA GLU A 90 -7.41 4.17 10.31
C GLU A 90 -6.29 5.16 10.02
N LEU A 91 -5.60 5.02 8.89
CA LEU A 91 -4.60 5.99 8.42
C LEU A 91 -5.25 7.26 7.88
N ALA A 92 -6.35 7.13 7.14
CA ALA A 92 -7.16 8.26 6.66
C ALA A 92 -7.72 9.11 7.82
N ASP A 93 -8.14 8.47 8.92
CA ASP A 93 -8.65 9.16 10.12
C ASP A 93 -7.54 9.93 10.87
N ILE A 94 -6.26 9.52 10.74
CA ILE A 94 -5.11 10.24 11.31
C ILE A 94 -4.74 11.45 10.46
N THR A 95 -4.72 11.27 9.13
CA THR A 95 -4.32 12.31 8.17
C THR A 95 -5.24 13.54 8.19
N ASP A 96 -6.51 13.37 8.54
CA ASP A 96 -7.48 14.47 8.68
C ASP A 96 -7.11 15.48 9.79
N LYS A 97 -6.30 15.06 10.78
CA LYS A 97 -5.96 15.89 11.96
C LYS A 97 -4.63 16.63 11.89
N THR A 98 -3.71 16.29 10.97
CA THR A 98 -2.33 16.84 10.96
C THR A 98 -1.84 17.22 9.57
N GLN A 99 -2.71 17.87 8.77
CA GLN A 99 -2.61 18.08 7.32
C GLN A 99 -1.32 18.71 6.71
N LEU A 100 -0.21 18.94 7.44
CA LEU A 100 0.90 19.77 6.94
C LEU A 100 2.32 19.17 6.94
N GLU A 101 2.49 17.86 7.14
CA GLU A 101 3.84 17.24 7.12
C GLU A 101 3.98 16.04 6.16
N TRP A 102 2.88 15.59 5.54
CA TRP A 102 2.89 14.38 4.70
C TRP A 102 3.57 14.57 3.33
N ARG A 103 3.63 15.82 2.86
CA ARG A 103 4.28 16.17 1.59
C ARG A 103 5.80 15.98 1.65
N GLU A 104 6.41 16.20 2.81
CA GLU A 104 7.85 15.99 3.03
C GLU A 104 8.18 14.52 3.29
N VAL A 105 7.27 13.77 3.93
CA VAL A 105 7.45 12.35 4.27
C VAL A 105 7.41 11.42 3.05
N PHE A 106 6.61 11.75 2.02
CA PHE A 106 6.39 10.88 0.85
C PHE A 106 7.02 11.39 -0.45
N GLN A 107 7.69 12.55 -0.43
CA GLN A 107 8.35 13.11 -1.61
C GLN A 107 9.51 12.24 -2.11
N ASP A 108 10.15 11.47 -1.22
CA ASP A 108 11.30 10.62 -1.55
C ASP A 108 10.95 9.33 -2.29
N LEU A 109 9.67 9.12 -2.55
CA LEU A 109 9.15 7.80 -2.82
C LEU A 109 8.40 7.67 -4.15
N ASN A 110 8.59 8.61 -5.07
CA ASN A 110 8.08 8.44 -6.43
C ASN A 110 8.74 7.24 -7.13
N HIS A 111 8.06 6.09 -7.20
CA HIS A 111 8.47 4.97 -8.05
C HIS A 111 7.37 4.55 -9.04
N HIS A 112 7.67 4.75 -10.33
CA HIS A 112 7.00 4.13 -11.46
C HIS A 112 7.35 2.64 -11.54
N GLY A 113 6.83 1.83 -10.62
CA GLY A 113 7.09 0.38 -10.58
C GLY A 113 6.06 -0.44 -11.36
N VAL A 114 6.53 -1.30 -12.27
CA VAL A 114 5.75 -2.43 -12.80
C VAL A 114 5.59 -3.46 -11.68
N TYR A 115 4.37 -3.97 -11.49
CA TYR A 115 4.04 -5.01 -10.52
C TYR A 115 4.06 -6.37 -11.19
N HIS A 116 4.61 -7.37 -10.51
CA HIS A 116 4.72 -8.74 -10.98
C HIS A 116 3.82 -9.69 -10.19
N SER A 117 3.27 -10.69 -10.88
CA SER A 117 2.58 -11.79 -10.19
C SER A 117 3.51 -12.47 -9.18
N GLY A 118 2.97 -12.77 -8.00
CA GLY A 118 3.73 -13.24 -6.85
C GLY A 118 4.07 -12.14 -5.84
N GLU A 119 4.07 -10.86 -6.24
CA GLU A 119 4.22 -9.75 -5.30
C GLU A 119 2.95 -9.57 -4.45
N VAL A 120 3.11 -9.14 -3.20
CA VAL A 120 1.98 -8.64 -2.41
C VAL A 120 1.65 -7.23 -2.87
N VAL A 121 0.35 -7.00 -3.11
CA VAL A 121 -0.20 -5.72 -3.52
C VAL A 121 -1.25 -5.27 -2.52
N GLY A 122 -1.16 -4.01 -2.09
CA GLY A 122 -2.18 -3.37 -1.29
C GLY A 122 -3.33 -2.80 -2.12
N LEU A 123 -4.23 -2.11 -1.43
CA LEU A 123 -5.44 -1.51 -1.99
C LEU A 123 -5.15 -0.68 -3.25
N GLY A 124 -5.79 -0.98 -4.37
CA GLY A 124 -5.53 -0.27 -5.63
C GLY A 124 -6.19 -0.88 -6.87
N ASN A 125 -6.16 -0.14 -7.97
CA ASN A 125 -6.50 -0.67 -9.30
C ASN A 125 -5.21 -1.00 -10.06
N LEU A 126 -5.06 -2.27 -10.44
CA LEU A 126 -3.97 -2.75 -11.28
C LEU A 126 -4.50 -3.01 -12.69
N VAL A 127 -3.71 -2.66 -13.70
CA VAL A 127 -4.03 -2.85 -15.11
C VAL A 127 -2.96 -3.72 -15.74
N CYS A 128 -3.37 -4.86 -16.30
CA CYS A 128 -2.44 -5.76 -17.00
C CYS A 128 -1.79 -5.04 -18.20
N GLU A 129 -0.46 -5.07 -18.29
CA GLU A 129 0.27 -4.38 -19.37
C GLU A 129 -0.02 -4.96 -20.77
N LYS A 130 -0.41 -6.24 -20.84
CA LYS A 130 -0.65 -6.94 -22.10
C LYS A 130 -2.07 -6.83 -22.63
N CYS A 131 -3.08 -6.99 -21.77
CA CYS A 131 -4.48 -7.05 -22.20
C CYS A 131 -5.36 -5.93 -21.63
N HIS A 132 -4.77 -5.02 -20.83
CA HIS A 132 -5.45 -3.91 -20.18
C HIS A 132 -6.64 -4.32 -19.31
N HIS A 133 -6.66 -5.56 -18.83
CA HIS A 133 -7.67 -5.99 -17.87
C HIS A 133 -7.40 -5.33 -16.51
N HIS A 134 -8.46 -4.78 -15.92
CA HIS A 134 -8.43 -4.11 -14.62
C HIS A 134 -8.67 -5.13 -13.50
N ILE A 135 -7.87 -5.03 -12.44
CA ILE A 135 -7.96 -5.82 -11.22
C ILE A 135 -8.09 -4.83 -10.07
N ALA A 136 -9.22 -4.87 -9.36
CA ALA A 136 -9.41 -4.10 -8.14
C ALA A 136 -8.97 -4.93 -6.94
N VAL A 137 -7.98 -4.42 -6.21
CA VAL A 137 -7.46 -5.01 -4.97
C VAL A 137 -8.06 -4.24 -3.81
N TYR A 138 -8.89 -4.90 -3.00
CA TYR A 138 -9.58 -4.28 -1.85
C TYR A 138 -8.89 -4.58 -0.52
N THR A 139 -8.15 -5.69 -0.46
CA THR A 139 -7.40 -6.13 0.71
C THR A 139 -6.03 -6.63 0.29
N PRO A 140 -5.00 -6.51 1.14
CA PRO A 140 -3.67 -6.98 0.80
C PRO A 140 -3.66 -8.47 0.45
N GLU A 141 -3.24 -8.78 -0.76
CA GLU A 141 -3.19 -10.14 -1.30
C GLU A 141 -1.98 -10.34 -2.22
N VAL A 142 -1.67 -11.60 -2.53
CA VAL A 142 -0.64 -11.91 -3.53
C VAL A 142 -1.24 -11.77 -4.92
N LEU A 143 -0.61 -10.96 -5.76
CA LEU A 143 -1.02 -10.73 -7.11
C LEU A 143 -0.93 -12.03 -7.92
N SER A 144 -2.08 -12.52 -8.37
CA SER A 144 -2.15 -13.67 -9.25
C SER A 144 -1.79 -13.30 -10.70
N LEU A 145 -1.59 -14.30 -11.56
CA LEU A 145 -1.49 -14.07 -13.01
C LEU A 145 -2.77 -13.43 -13.53
N CYS A 146 -2.66 -12.63 -14.60
CA CYS A 146 -3.81 -11.94 -15.17
C CYS A 146 -4.91 -12.95 -15.53
N PRO A 147 -6.12 -12.83 -14.97
CA PRO A 147 -7.17 -13.83 -15.17
C PRO A 147 -7.68 -13.89 -16.61
N LYS A 148 -7.39 -12.87 -17.43
CA LYS A 148 -7.77 -12.83 -18.85
C LYS A 148 -6.72 -13.41 -19.80
N CYS A 149 -5.44 -13.19 -19.56
CA CYS A 149 -4.39 -13.53 -20.55
C CYS A 149 -3.19 -14.28 -19.98
N GLY A 150 -3.16 -14.53 -18.66
CA GLY A 150 -2.07 -15.22 -17.97
C GLY A 150 -0.76 -14.43 -17.91
N HIS A 151 -0.76 -13.13 -18.24
CA HIS A 151 0.43 -12.29 -18.11
C HIS A 151 0.71 -11.92 -16.66
N ASP A 152 1.96 -11.62 -16.36
CA ASP A 152 2.47 -11.42 -15.00
C ASP A 152 2.77 -9.95 -14.67
N GLN A 153 2.72 -9.03 -15.63
CA GLN A 153 3.06 -7.61 -15.43
C GLN A 153 1.83 -6.69 -15.40
N PHE A 154 1.83 -5.77 -14.44
CA PHE A 154 0.73 -4.85 -14.18
C PHE A 154 1.22 -3.44 -13.83
N GLN A 155 0.46 -2.44 -14.23
CA GLN A 155 0.65 -1.05 -13.80
C GLN A 155 -0.46 -0.67 -12.83
N ARG A 156 -0.10 0.03 -11.76
CA ARG A 156 -1.08 0.65 -10.87
C ARG A 156 -1.63 1.90 -11.52
N ARG A 157 -2.95 2.03 -11.49
CA ARG A 157 -3.66 3.24 -11.91
C ARG A 157 -4.25 3.93 -10.68
N PRO A 158 -4.29 5.27 -10.68
CA PRO A 158 -5.10 6.01 -9.71
C PRO A 158 -6.55 5.51 -9.76
N PHE A 159 -7.27 5.69 -8.66
CA PHE A 159 -8.72 5.49 -8.68
C PHE A 159 -9.33 6.62 -9.52
N GLU A 160 -9.88 6.29 -10.69
CA GLU A 160 -10.65 7.26 -11.47
C GLU A 160 -12.03 7.49 -10.81
N PRO A 161 -12.59 8.72 -10.90
CA PRO A 161 -13.88 9.10 -10.33
C PRO A 161 -15.11 8.43 -10.98
#